data_AF-A0A5B0VFJ7-F1
#
_entry.id   AF-A0A5B0VFJ7-F1
#
_cell.length_a   1.000
_cell.length_b   1.000
_cell.length_c   1.000
_cell.angle_alpha   90.00
_cell.angle_beta   90.00
_cell.angle_gamma   90.00
#
_symmetry.space_group_name_H-M   'P 1'
#
loop_
_entity.id
_entity.type
_entity.pdbx_description
1 polymer ?
#
loop_
_entity_poly.entity_id
_entity_poly.type
_entity_poly.pdbx_seq_one_letter_code
_entity_poly.pdbx_strand_id
1 'polypeptide(L)'
;MDINHLLAFVRQELNEVLKISSLEDLDLSSLEEGQAELIKGKLLRIDHAAIKVREYLQGEVANSEVPLFSGSKSLLTYFEHEYQPRADVIRNIAIFGDAQGVTLEDLLAGSGLSLGNPTKSSQKSTPILDAFDLATEQLENLLDYDPPEHLEYMADEELVALKELVSAKFFEPDEWHANMKELKPIVSSRRSEMLPGHVRERIKEIYRSFIFGNFQSVAAMSRGVMEYALIDRAGSLGYEAYENDKSGKGRPKSLRYLIDHAGEMRPHIASDMDAIREYGNDVMHPEKTKKIRSFLLSRQRAIDCIDRVKRVLEAVYS
;
A
#
# COMPACT_ATOMS: atom_id res chain seq x y z
N MET A 1 11.41 17.68 -4.55
CA MET A 1 12.38 16.80 -3.88
C MET A 1 12.76 15.71 -4.87
N ASP A 2 14.04 15.48 -5.16
CA ASP A 2 14.44 14.42 -6.08
C ASP A 2 14.50 13.07 -5.36
N ILE A 3 13.42 12.30 -5.49
CA ILE A 3 13.28 10.98 -4.86
C ILE A 3 14.32 9.97 -5.38
N ASN A 4 14.76 10.09 -6.63
CA ASN A 4 15.79 9.21 -7.18
C ASN A 4 17.14 9.48 -6.51
N HIS A 5 17.43 10.74 -6.17
CA HIS A 5 18.61 11.09 -5.40
C HIS A 5 18.59 10.46 -4.00
N LEU A 6 17.45 10.51 -3.30
CA LEU A 6 17.30 9.87 -1.98
C LEU A 6 17.45 8.34 -2.07
N LEU A 7 16.82 7.70 -3.05
CA LEU A 7 16.94 6.26 -3.25
C LEU A 7 18.39 5.85 -3.60
N ALA A 8 19.06 6.63 -4.44
CA ALA A 8 20.47 6.41 -4.79
C ALA A 8 21.39 6.57 -3.57
N PHE A 9 21.14 7.58 -2.74
CA PHE A 9 21.85 7.82 -1.49
C PHE A 9 21.70 6.63 -0.52
N VAL A 10 20.46 6.17 -0.27
CA VAL A 10 20.20 5.00 0.59
C VAL A 10 20.95 3.78 0.07
N ARG A 11 20.91 3.53 -1.24
CA ARG A 11 21.64 2.42 -1.85
C ARG A 11 23.15 2.55 -1.68
N GLN A 12 23.72 3.72 -1.95
CA GLN A 12 25.17 3.91 -1.88
C GLN A 12 25.66 3.73 -0.44
N GLU A 13 25.07 4.44 0.51
CA GLU A 13 25.51 4.43 1.91
C GLU A 13 25.33 3.05 2.54
N LEU A 14 24.22 2.36 2.27
CA LEU A 14 24.02 1.01 2.78
C LEU A 14 25.07 0.04 2.21
N ASN A 15 25.40 0.13 0.92
CA ASN A 15 26.45 -0.69 0.34
C ASN A 15 27.85 -0.36 0.90
N GLU A 16 28.09 0.87 1.34
CA GLU A 16 29.34 1.23 2.03
C GLU A 16 29.41 0.62 3.43
N VAL A 17 28.31 0.62 4.18
CA VAL A 17 28.24 -0.06 5.49
C VAL A 17 28.44 -1.58 5.32
N LEU A 18 27.75 -2.18 4.36
CA LEU A 18 27.82 -3.64 4.11
C LEU A 18 29.20 -4.12 3.61
N LYS A 19 30.07 -3.22 3.13
CA LYS A 19 31.47 -3.56 2.82
C LYS A 19 32.33 -3.73 4.07
N ILE A 20 31.92 -3.14 5.20
CA ILE A 20 32.66 -3.20 6.46
C ILE A 20 32.28 -4.48 7.20
N SER A 21 30.98 -4.73 7.37
CA SER A 21 30.44 -5.93 8.01
C SER A 21 29.01 -6.20 7.55
N SER A 22 28.56 -7.44 7.69
CA SER A 22 27.14 -7.80 7.69
C SER A 22 26.41 -7.00 8.77
N LEU A 23 25.13 -6.67 8.53
CA LEU A 23 24.32 -5.95 9.51
C LEU A 23 23.98 -6.84 10.71
N GLU A 24 23.83 -8.15 10.53
CA GLU A 24 23.51 -9.06 11.64
C GLU A 24 24.65 -9.18 12.67
N ASP A 25 25.90 -9.03 12.22
CA ASP A 25 27.09 -9.16 13.06
C ASP A 25 27.69 -7.80 13.48
N LEU A 26 27.03 -6.69 13.11
CA LEU A 26 27.53 -5.34 13.39
C LEU A 26 27.19 -4.92 14.83
N ASP A 27 28.22 -4.96 15.67
CA ASP A 27 28.20 -4.41 17.04
C ASP A 27 29.14 -3.19 17.10
N LEU A 28 28.58 -2.00 17.26
CA LEU A 28 29.33 -0.74 17.30
C LEU A 28 30.26 -0.67 18.52
N SER A 29 29.96 -1.40 19.60
CA SER A 29 30.81 -1.43 20.80
C SER A 29 32.13 -2.20 20.58
N SER A 30 32.16 -3.07 19.58
CA SER A 30 33.33 -3.86 19.20
C SER A 30 34.32 -3.12 18.29
N LEU A 31 33.94 -1.94 17.79
CA LEU A 31 34.72 -1.15 16.83
C LEU A 31 35.52 -0.05 17.53
N GLU A 32 36.57 0.45 16.86
CA GLU A 32 37.26 1.66 17.30
C GLU A 32 36.28 2.86 17.31
N GLU A 33 36.39 3.73 18.32
CA GLU A 33 35.45 4.83 18.58
C GLU A 33 35.16 5.69 17.33
N GLY A 34 36.19 6.03 16.56
CA GLY A 34 36.05 6.81 15.33
C GLY A 34 35.32 6.06 14.20
N GLN A 35 35.48 4.75 14.11
CA GLN A 35 34.78 3.91 13.13
C GLN A 35 33.32 3.68 13.54
N ALA A 36 33.08 3.47 14.84
CA ALA A 36 31.73 3.33 15.39
C ALA A 36 30.88 4.58 15.14
N GLU A 37 31.40 5.78 15.43
CA GLU A 37 30.70 7.05 15.18
C GLU A 37 30.45 7.31 13.70
N LEU A 38 31.42 6.96 12.83
CA LEU A 38 31.24 7.10 11.38
C LEU A 38 30.09 6.21 10.88
N ILE A 39 30.04 4.94 11.28
CA ILE A 39 29.01 3.99 10.86
C ILE A 39 27.65 4.40 11.43
N LYS A 40 27.59 4.75 12.72
CA LYS A 40 26.37 5.27 13.36
C LYS A 40 25.81 6.48 12.61
N GLY A 41 26.67 7.45 12.29
CA GLY A 41 26.29 8.61 11.52
C GLY A 41 25.76 8.27 10.12
N LYS A 42 26.34 7.26 9.44
CA LYS A 42 25.82 6.75 8.17
C LYS A 42 24.44 6.12 8.33
N LEU A 43 24.26 5.23 9.30
CA LEU A 43 22.99 4.54 9.55
C LEU A 43 21.86 5.51 9.89
N LEU A 44 22.12 6.55 10.70
CA LEU A 44 21.14 7.61 10.99
C LEU A 44 20.72 8.38 9.74
N ARG A 45 21.68 8.72 8.86
CA ARG A 45 21.38 9.39 7.59
C ARG A 45 20.58 8.48 6.65
N ILE A 46 20.90 7.18 6.62
CA ILE A 46 20.16 6.19 5.85
C ILE A 46 18.70 6.12 6.33
N ASP A 47 18.43 5.95 7.63
CA ASP A 47 17.04 5.85 8.13
C ASP A 47 16.27 7.15 7.88
N HIS A 48 16.89 8.33 8.09
CA HIS A 48 16.26 9.61 7.77
C HIS A 48 15.90 9.70 6.27
N ALA A 49 16.84 9.40 5.37
CA ALA A 49 16.58 9.43 3.93
C ALA A 49 15.46 8.44 3.55
N ALA A 50 15.45 7.26 4.16
CA ALA A 50 14.41 6.26 3.94
C ALA A 50 13.04 6.66 4.49
N ILE A 51 12.96 7.39 5.60
CA ILE A 51 11.71 8.00 6.11
C ILE A 51 11.14 8.94 5.04
N LYS A 52 11.94 9.86 4.50
CA LYS A 52 11.51 10.76 3.42
C LYS A 52 11.07 10.02 2.17
N VAL A 53 11.74 8.92 1.81
CA VAL A 53 11.32 8.05 0.71
C VAL A 53 9.94 7.46 0.98
N ARG A 54 9.72 6.89 2.18
CA ARG A 54 8.42 6.33 2.56
C ARG A 54 7.31 7.37 2.55
N GLU A 55 7.55 8.55 3.13
CA GLU A 55 6.60 9.67 3.14
C GLU A 55 6.24 10.11 1.73
N TYR A 56 7.23 10.21 0.84
CA TYR A 56 6.99 10.53 -0.57
C TYR A 56 6.12 9.47 -1.25
N LEU A 57 6.47 8.19 -1.12
CA LEU A 57 5.72 7.09 -1.74
C LEU A 57 4.28 6.98 -1.19
N GLN A 58 4.09 7.21 0.11
CA GLN A 58 2.76 7.27 0.73
C GLN A 58 1.97 8.50 0.26
N GLY A 59 2.63 9.64 0.09
CA GLY A 59 2.04 10.84 -0.49
C GLY A 59 1.53 10.60 -1.90
N GLU A 60 2.27 9.85 -2.72
CA GLU A 60 1.82 9.46 -4.07
C GLU A 60 0.58 8.55 -4.01
N VAL A 61 0.49 7.67 -3.01
CA VAL A 61 -0.69 6.81 -2.82
C VAL A 61 -1.91 7.61 -2.37
N ALA A 62 -1.73 8.55 -1.45
CA ALA A 62 -2.81 9.30 -0.83
C ALA A 62 -3.33 10.46 -1.69
N ASN A 63 -2.43 11.19 -2.35
CA ASN A 63 -2.72 12.51 -2.90
C ASN A 63 -2.65 12.60 -4.43
N SER A 64 -2.08 11.59 -5.11
CA SER A 64 -1.87 11.69 -6.56
C SER A 64 -3.10 11.27 -7.36
N GLU A 65 -3.29 11.91 -8.52
CA GLU A 65 -4.31 11.49 -9.49
C GLU A 65 -4.12 10.06 -9.98
N VAL A 66 -2.91 9.52 -9.93
CA VAL A 66 -2.68 8.08 -9.98
C VAL A 66 -1.57 7.82 -8.99
N PRO A 67 -1.65 6.74 -8.19
CA PRO A 67 -0.57 6.34 -7.31
C PRO A 67 0.59 5.84 -8.16
N LEU A 68 1.32 6.73 -8.83
CA LEU A 68 2.35 6.41 -9.81
C LEU A 68 3.66 7.06 -9.41
N PHE A 69 4.66 6.22 -9.23
CA PHE A 69 6.02 6.64 -9.01
C PHE A 69 6.75 6.74 -10.35
N SER A 70 7.25 7.94 -10.67
CA SER A 70 8.10 8.19 -11.83
C SER A 70 9.57 8.21 -11.41
N GLY A 71 10.23 7.05 -11.48
CA GLY A 71 11.62 6.95 -11.06
C GLY A 71 12.31 5.65 -11.45
N SER A 72 13.53 5.48 -10.98
CA SER A 72 14.33 4.31 -11.32
C SER A 72 13.77 3.05 -10.67
N LYS A 73 13.22 2.15 -11.51
CA LYS A 73 12.72 0.84 -11.07
C LYS A 73 13.79 0.07 -10.30
N SER A 74 15.05 0.11 -10.72
CA SER A 74 16.15 -0.61 -10.04
C SER A 74 16.44 -0.07 -8.64
N LEU A 75 16.33 1.26 -8.45
CA LEU A 75 16.53 1.88 -7.14
C LEU A 75 15.35 1.58 -6.20
N LEU A 76 14.12 1.60 -6.71
CA LEU A 76 12.96 1.24 -5.91
C LEU A 76 12.94 -0.25 -5.57
N THR A 77 13.25 -1.13 -6.53
CA THR A 77 13.42 -2.58 -6.26
C THR A 77 14.49 -2.82 -5.19
N TYR A 78 15.63 -2.12 -5.25
CA TYR A 78 16.65 -2.21 -4.19
C TYR A 78 16.08 -1.74 -2.84
N PHE A 79 15.42 -0.59 -2.81
CA PHE A 79 14.82 -0.07 -1.57
C PHE A 79 13.80 -1.05 -0.95
N GLU A 80 12.98 -1.69 -1.79
CA GLU A 80 11.94 -2.61 -1.34
C GLU A 80 12.45 -3.99 -0.93
N HIS A 81 13.46 -4.53 -1.62
CA HIS A 81 13.94 -5.90 -1.40
C HIS A 81 15.22 -5.99 -0.58
N GLU A 82 16.04 -4.94 -0.55
CA GLU A 82 17.31 -4.94 0.17
C GLU A 82 17.28 -4.06 1.43
N TYR A 83 16.64 -2.89 1.36
CA TYR A 83 16.57 -1.97 2.50
C TYR A 83 15.40 -2.27 3.44
N GLN A 84 14.16 -2.29 2.93
CA GLN A 84 12.94 -2.47 3.73
C GLN A 84 13.01 -3.66 4.70
N PRO A 85 13.42 -4.88 4.27
CA PRO A 85 13.53 -6.02 5.17
C PRO A 85 14.53 -5.85 6.31
N ARG A 86 15.46 -4.90 6.20
CA ARG A 86 16.54 -4.63 7.16
C ARG A 86 16.34 -3.29 7.88
N ALA A 87 15.24 -2.58 7.65
CA ALA A 87 15.06 -1.21 8.14
C ALA A 87 15.09 -1.13 9.68
N ASP A 88 14.50 -2.11 10.36
CA ASP A 88 14.48 -2.14 11.83
C ASP A 88 15.86 -2.46 12.42
N VAL A 89 16.61 -3.38 11.79
CA VAL A 89 18.00 -3.68 12.18
C VAL A 89 18.89 -2.44 12.02
N ILE A 90 18.78 -1.75 10.87
CA ILE A 90 19.52 -0.50 10.61
C ILE A 90 19.22 0.55 11.69
N ARG A 91 17.93 0.70 12.06
CA ARG A 91 17.52 1.62 13.11
C ARG A 91 18.04 1.21 14.49
N ASN A 92 17.97 -0.08 14.82
CA ASN A 92 18.44 -0.60 16.10
C ASN A 92 19.94 -0.34 16.27
N ILE A 93 20.75 -0.64 15.26
CA ILE A 93 22.20 -0.41 15.31
C ILE A 93 22.48 1.10 15.44
N ALA A 94 21.75 1.94 14.72
CA ALA A 94 21.93 3.39 14.75
C ALA A 94 21.62 4.00 16.14
N ILE A 95 20.63 3.47 16.85
CA ILE A 95 20.14 4.02 18.11
C ILE A 95 20.84 3.36 19.31
N PHE A 96 20.90 2.03 19.32
CA PHE A 96 21.31 1.20 20.45
C PHE A 96 22.74 0.65 20.32
N GLY A 97 23.29 0.62 19.12
CA GLY A 97 24.66 0.17 18.86
C GLY A 97 24.78 -1.29 18.40
N ASP A 98 23.69 -2.05 18.37
CA ASP A 98 23.67 -3.43 17.89
C ASP A 98 22.37 -3.77 17.13
N ALA A 99 22.36 -4.93 16.48
CA ALA A 99 21.21 -5.42 15.70
C ALA A 99 20.03 -5.88 16.58
N GLN A 100 20.28 -6.27 17.82
CA GLN A 100 19.26 -6.80 18.73
C GLN A 100 18.34 -5.69 19.24
N GLY A 101 18.87 -4.48 19.36
CA GLY A 101 18.17 -3.34 19.94
C GLY A 101 17.87 -3.57 21.42
N VAL A 102 16.92 -2.81 21.96
CA VAL A 102 16.47 -2.96 23.34
C VAL A 102 14.99 -3.28 23.33
N THR A 103 14.59 -4.41 23.93
CA THR A 103 13.18 -4.74 24.06
C THR A 103 12.53 -3.85 25.13
N LEU A 104 11.20 -3.67 25.07
CA LEU A 104 10.48 -2.98 26.14
C LEU A 104 10.72 -3.65 27.50
N GLU A 105 10.91 -4.98 27.49
CA GLU A 105 11.22 -5.78 28.67
C GLU A 105 12.60 -5.43 29.26
N ASP A 106 13.62 -5.20 28.42
CA ASP A 106 14.95 -4.76 28.85
C ASP A 106 14.95 -3.34 29.44
N LEU A 107 14.19 -2.42 28.82
CA LEU A 107 14.00 -1.04 29.33
C LEU A 107 13.29 -1.03 30.69
N LEU A 108 12.30 -1.90 30.86
CA LEU A 108 11.50 -1.99 32.08
C LEU A 108 12.24 -2.73 33.21
N ALA A 109 13.03 -3.75 32.88
CA ALA A 109 13.93 -4.43 33.82
C ALA A 109 14.99 -3.48 34.39
N GLY A 110 15.54 -2.59 33.56
CA GLY A 110 16.45 -1.52 34.01
C GLY A 110 15.81 -0.45 34.90
N SER A 111 14.47 -0.34 34.85
CA SER A 111 13.69 0.64 35.60
C SER A 111 13.06 0.09 36.89
N GLY A 112 13.24 -1.20 37.18
CA GLY A 112 12.63 -1.88 38.33
C GLY A 112 11.11 -2.07 38.24
N LEU A 113 10.52 -1.89 37.05
CA LEU A 113 9.09 -2.02 36.80
C LEU A 113 8.81 -3.36 36.10
N SER A 114 8.25 -4.33 36.83
CA SER A 114 7.76 -5.58 36.23
C SER A 114 6.37 -5.35 35.64
N LEU A 115 6.17 -5.69 34.36
CA LEU A 115 4.81 -5.86 33.81
C LEU A 115 4.17 -7.07 34.52
N GLY A 116 3.27 -6.80 35.46
CA GLY A 116 2.33 -7.80 35.93
C GLY A 116 1.55 -8.37 34.73
N ASN A 117 1.29 -9.68 34.76
CA ASN A 117 0.60 -10.47 33.74
C ASN A 117 -0.37 -9.65 32.87
N PRO A 118 -0.22 -9.66 31.52
CA PRO A 118 -1.15 -8.98 30.62
C PRO A 118 -2.41 -9.81 30.47
N THR A 119 -3.23 -9.87 31.52
CA THR A 119 -4.65 -10.23 31.42
C THR A 119 -5.47 -8.96 31.45
N LYS A 120 -5.29 -8.12 30.42
CA LYS A 120 -6.27 -7.14 30.00
C LYS A 120 -6.33 -7.19 28.49
N SER A 121 -7.53 -7.42 27.98
CA SER A 121 -7.92 -7.37 26.58
C SER A 121 -7.09 -6.35 25.81
N SER A 122 -6.46 -6.77 24.72
CA SER A 122 -5.83 -5.90 23.74
C SER A 122 -6.89 -4.94 23.18
N GLN A 123 -7.13 -3.82 23.85
CA GLN A 123 -7.78 -2.68 23.22
C GLN A 123 -6.84 -2.26 22.09
N LYS A 124 -7.28 -2.54 20.86
CA LYS A 124 -6.61 -2.08 19.64
C LYS A 124 -6.50 -0.56 19.77
N SER A 125 -5.29 -0.02 19.69
CA SER A 125 -5.08 1.43 19.73
C SER A 125 -5.80 2.08 18.55
N THR A 126 -6.67 3.06 18.83
CA THR A 126 -7.51 3.77 17.85
C THR A 126 -7.26 5.29 17.84
N PRO A 127 -5.99 5.74 17.72
CA PRO A 127 -5.64 7.15 17.92
C PRO A 127 -6.31 8.10 16.93
N ILE A 128 -6.65 7.64 15.72
CA ILE A 128 -7.32 8.49 14.73
C ILE A 128 -8.80 8.63 15.07
N LEU A 129 -9.48 7.53 15.39
CA LEU A 129 -10.88 7.58 15.85
C LEU A 129 -11.02 8.44 17.12
N ASP A 130 -10.11 8.27 18.09
CA ASP A 130 -10.10 9.06 19.33
C ASP A 130 -10.00 10.57 19.05
N ALA A 131 -9.28 10.97 17.99
CA ALA A 131 -9.19 12.37 17.57
C ALA A 131 -10.50 12.88 16.95
N PHE A 132 -11.23 12.05 16.21
CA PHE A 132 -12.56 12.39 15.68
C PHE A 132 -13.60 12.51 16.81
N ASP A 133 -13.56 11.60 17.79
CA ASP A 133 -14.42 11.66 18.97
C ASP A 133 -14.16 12.94 19.77
N LEU A 134 -12.90 13.25 20.05
CA LEU A 134 -12.52 14.48 20.75
C LEU A 134 -12.95 15.74 19.99
N ALA A 135 -12.78 15.76 18.67
CA ALA A 135 -13.21 16.89 17.85
C ALA A 135 -14.73 17.07 17.86
N THR A 136 -15.48 15.96 17.88
CA THR A 136 -16.95 15.98 17.95
C THR A 136 -17.43 16.49 19.31
N GLU A 137 -16.79 16.06 20.41
CA GLU A 137 -17.06 16.56 21.76
C GLU A 137 -16.72 18.05 21.89
N GLN A 138 -15.59 18.49 21.32
CA GLN A 138 -15.22 19.91 21.32
C GLN A 138 -16.21 20.76 20.55
N LEU A 139 -16.69 20.28 19.40
CA LEU A 139 -17.69 20.97 18.60
C LEU A 139 -19.02 21.10 19.35
N GLU A 140 -19.49 20.03 20.00
CA GLU A 140 -20.69 20.07 20.85
C GLU A 140 -20.56 21.12 21.96
N ASN A 141 -19.44 21.10 22.70
CA ASN A 141 -19.19 22.11 23.73
C ASN A 141 -19.18 23.53 23.14
N LEU A 142 -18.55 23.76 21.98
CA LEU A 142 -18.53 25.08 21.36
C LEU A 142 -19.92 25.60 20.99
N LEU A 143 -20.80 24.71 20.51
CA LEU A 143 -22.19 25.05 20.19
C LEU A 143 -23.02 25.38 21.44
N ASP A 144 -22.75 24.73 22.57
CA ASP A 144 -23.46 24.94 23.83
C ASP A 144 -23.09 26.26 24.55
N TYR A 145 -21.85 26.75 24.40
CA TYR A 145 -21.33 27.88 25.17
C TYR A 145 -21.32 29.23 24.43
N ASP A 146 -20.81 29.27 23.19
CA ASP A 146 -20.68 30.50 22.38
C ASP A 146 -20.37 30.13 20.92
N PRO A 147 -21.39 29.75 20.11
CA PRO A 147 -21.17 29.30 18.75
C PRO A 147 -20.61 30.46 17.91
N PRO A 148 -19.49 30.26 17.19
CA PRO A 148 -19.05 31.22 16.18
C PRO A 148 -20.16 31.50 15.16
N GLU A 149 -20.27 32.72 14.62
CA GLU A 149 -21.32 33.11 13.64
C GLU A 149 -21.45 32.15 12.44
N HIS A 150 -20.36 31.44 12.07
CA HIS A 150 -20.35 30.47 10.96
C HIS A 150 -20.82 29.06 11.35
N LEU A 151 -21.00 28.78 12.65
CA LEU A 151 -21.52 27.54 13.22
C LEU A 151 -22.87 27.73 13.91
N GLU A 152 -23.34 28.97 14.06
CA GLU A 152 -24.65 29.33 14.63
C GLU A 152 -25.83 28.71 13.87
N TYR A 153 -25.61 28.30 12.62
CA TYR A 153 -26.59 27.62 11.76
C TYR A 153 -26.40 26.11 11.68
N MET A 154 -25.38 25.55 12.34
CA MET A 154 -25.19 24.11 12.33
C MET A 154 -26.36 23.49 13.09
N ALA A 155 -27.26 22.81 12.38
CA ALA A 155 -28.47 22.31 12.99
C ALA A 155 -28.13 21.18 13.97
N ASP A 156 -28.88 21.05 15.08
CA ASP A 156 -28.75 19.90 16.00
C ASP A 156 -28.77 18.56 15.24
N GLU A 157 -29.50 18.49 14.13
CA GLU A 157 -29.55 17.35 13.22
C GLU A 157 -28.19 17.01 12.58
N GLU A 158 -27.37 18.00 12.24
CA GLU A 158 -26.02 17.81 11.67
C GLU A 158 -25.04 17.28 12.72
N LEU A 159 -25.14 17.76 13.97
CA LEU A 159 -24.35 17.23 15.08
C LEU A 159 -24.72 15.78 15.41
N VAL A 160 -26.01 15.46 15.39
CA VAL A 160 -26.49 14.07 15.54
C VAL A 160 -25.97 13.19 14.41
N ALA A 161 -26.07 13.64 13.16
CA ALA A 161 -25.57 12.90 12.00
C ALA A 161 -24.04 12.67 12.06
N LEU A 162 -23.27 13.66 12.53
CA LEU A 162 -21.82 13.52 12.73
C LEU A 162 -21.51 12.44 13.78
N LYS A 163 -22.19 12.46 14.93
CA LYS A 163 -22.03 11.44 15.97
C LYS A 163 -22.41 10.04 15.49
N GLU A 164 -23.50 9.94 14.73
CA GLU A 164 -23.92 8.69 14.10
C GLU A 164 -22.88 8.18 13.10
N LEU A 165 -22.26 9.08 12.33
CA LEU A 165 -21.20 8.72 11.38
C LEU A 165 -19.94 8.22 12.08
N VAL A 166 -19.44 8.94 13.09
CA VAL A 166 -18.21 8.59 13.81
C VAL A 166 -18.38 7.26 14.56
N SER A 167 -19.58 7.00 15.09
CA SER A 167 -19.91 5.74 15.76
C SER A 167 -20.32 4.61 14.80
N ALA A 168 -20.41 4.87 13.49
CA ALA A 168 -20.84 3.87 12.53
C ALA A 168 -19.79 2.76 12.37
N LYS A 169 -20.24 1.51 12.25
CA LYS A 169 -19.37 0.33 12.07
C LYS A 169 -18.49 0.36 10.83
N PHE A 170 -18.84 1.16 9.82
CA PHE A 170 -18.05 1.29 8.61
C PHE A 170 -17.02 2.43 8.71
N PHE A 171 -17.11 3.30 9.72
CA PHE A 171 -16.18 4.40 9.96
C PHE A 171 -15.00 3.88 10.78
N GLU A 172 -14.00 3.31 10.10
CA GLU A 172 -12.84 2.67 10.73
C GLU A 172 -11.53 3.36 10.30
N PRO A 173 -11.31 4.64 10.66
CA PRO A 173 -10.24 5.45 10.11
C PRO A 173 -8.83 4.92 10.43
N ASP A 174 -8.63 4.29 11.59
CA ASP A 174 -7.39 3.61 11.94
C ASP A 174 -7.11 2.40 11.03
N GLU A 175 -8.15 1.63 10.68
CA GLU A 175 -8.01 0.52 9.73
C GLU A 175 -7.75 1.03 8.32
N TRP A 176 -8.41 2.11 7.91
CA TRP A 176 -8.15 2.76 6.62
C TRP A 176 -6.70 3.23 6.52
N HIS A 177 -6.19 3.85 7.58
CA HIS A 177 -4.80 4.28 7.65
C HIS A 177 -3.83 3.09 7.61
N ALA A 178 -4.13 2.00 8.32
CA ALA A 178 -3.34 0.77 8.28
C ALA A 178 -3.34 0.14 6.87
N ASN A 179 -4.49 0.10 6.19
CA ASN A 179 -4.60 -0.38 4.82
C ASN A 179 -3.83 0.49 3.84
N MET A 180 -3.89 1.82 3.98
CA MET A 180 -3.14 2.76 3.15
C MET A 180 -1.63 2.55 3.24
N LYS A 181 -1.10 2.26 4.44
CA LYS A 181 0.34 2.00 4.65
C LYS A 181 0.87 0.79 3.88
N GLU A 182 0.01 -0.15 3.52
CA GLU A 182 0.39 -1.37 2.78
C GLU A 182 0.34 -1.19 1.27
N LEU A 183 -0.35 -0.16 0.80
CA LEU A 183 -0.40 0.15 -0.61
C LEU A 183 0.94 0.76 -1.05
N LYS A 184 1.44 0.25 -2.17
CA LYS A 184 2.62 0.77 -2.85
C LYS A 184 2.20 1.49 -4.12
N PRO A 185 2.85 2.60 -4.52
CA PRO A 185 2.59 3.20 -5.81
C PRO A 185 3.01 2.25 -6.96
N ILE A 186 2.41 2.47 -8.13
CA ILE A 186 2.75 1.80 -9.40
C ILE A 186 4.09 2.34 -9.88
N VAL A 187 5.02 1.44 -10.19
CA VAL A 187 6.39 1.81 -10.56
C VAL A 187 6.52 1.82 -12.06
N SER A 188 6.46 3.00 -12.65
CA SER A 188 6.56 3.13 -14.10
C SER A 188 7.79 3.93 -14.50
N SER A 189 8.55 3.40 -15.46
CA SER A 189 9.56 4.17 -16.19
C SER A 189 8.93 5.19 -17.15
N ARG A 190 7.61 5.10 -17.36
CA ARG A 190 6.80 5.92 -18.25
C ARG A 190 5.97 6.90 -17.42
N ARG A 191 5.77 8.12 -17.93
CA ARG A 191 4.90 9.12 -17.29
C ARG A 191 3.47 8.56 -17.15
N SER A 192 2.78 8.91 -16.05
CA SER A 192 1.39 8.49 -15.79
C SER A 192 0.44 8.80 -16.94
N GLU A 193 0.73 9.86 -17.70
CA GLU A 193 0.01 10.31 -18.89
C GLU A 193 -0.11 9.23 -19.99
N MET A 194 0.78 8.22 -20.00
CA MET A 194 0.76 7.15 -21.00
C MET A 194 -0.32 6.09 -20.77
N LEU A 195 -0.85 5.97 -19.55
CA LEU A 195 -2.04 5.16 -19.30
C LEU A 195 -3.29 5.97 -19.69
N PRO A 196 -4.26 5.40 -20.42
CA PRO A 196 -5.50 6.10 -20.73
C PRO A 196 -6.21 6.59 -19.46
N GLY A 197 -6.83 7.78 -19.52
CA GLY A 197 -7.47 8.41 -18.35
C GLY A 197 -8.48 7.51 -17.62
N HIS A 198 -9.26 6.72 -18.36
CA HIS A 198 -10.21 5.78 -17.75
C HIS A 198 -9.53 4.60 -17.03
N VAL A 199 -8.33 4.17 -17.44
CA VAL A 199 -7.55 3.14 -16.72
C VAL A 199 -7.03 3.73 -15.42
N ARG A 200 -6.56 4.98 -15.46
CA ARG A 200 -6.10 5.73 -14.29
C ARG A 200 -7.17 5.84 -13.22
N GLU A 201 -8.40 6.21 -13.59
CA GLU A 201 -9.53 6.26 -12.66
C GLU A 201 -9.87 4.90 -12.06
N ARG A 202 -9.81 3.83 -12.85
CA ARG A 202 -10.07 2.46 -12.34
C ARG A 202 -9.01 2.01 -11.35
N ILE A 203 -7.74 2.35 -11.57
CA ILE A 203 -6.66 2.10 -10.61
C ILE A 203 -6.93 2.87 -9.31
N LYS A 204 -7.30 4.15 -9.39
CA LYS A 204 -7.66 4.94 -8.21
C LYS A 204 -8.78 4.28 -7.41
N GLU A 205 -9.81 3.82 -8.09
CA GLU A 205 -10.95 3.16 -7.45
C GLU A 205 -10.55 1.84 -6.78
N ILE A 206 -9.67 1.06 -7.41
CA ILE A 206 -9.09 -0.15 -6.83
C ILE A 206 -8.36 0.17 -5.52
N TYR A 207 -7.54 1.22 -5.49
CA TYR A 207 -6.81 1.63 -4.28
C TYR A 207 -7.74 2.10 -3.18
N ARG A 208 -8.72 2.96 -3.50
CA ARG A 208 -9.72 3.43 -2.53
C ARG A 208 -10.53 2.29 -1.95
N SER A 209 -10.96 1.36 -2.79
CA SER A 209 -11.66 0.15 -2.35
C SER A 209 -10.80 -0.66 -1.38
N PHE A 210 -9.49 -0.78 -1.61
CA PHE A 210 -8.61 -1.45 -0.66
C PHE A 210 -8.50 -0.70 0.68
N ILE A 211 -8.31 0.62 0.64
CA ILE A 211 -8.22 1.48 1.84
C ILE A 211 -9.46 1.28 2.72
N PHE A 212 -10.65 1.33 2.12
CA PHE A 212 -11.92 1.17 2.81
C PHE A 212 -12.32 -0.29 3.11
N GLY A 213 -11.41 -1.26 2.97
CA GLY A 213 -11.68 -2.66 3.33
C GLY A 213 -12.56 -3.44 2.34
N ASN A 214 -12.87 -2.86 1.17
CA ASN A 214 -13.68 -3.49 0.11
C ASN A 214 -12.85 -4.48 -0.74
N PHE A 215 -12.24 -5.48 -0.09
CA PHE A 215 -11.28 -6.41 -0.71
C PHE A 215 -11.87 -7.24 -1.86
N GLN A 216 -13.15 -7.59 -1.79
CA GLN A 216 -13.82 -8.30 -2.88
C GLN A 216 -13.98 -7.41 -4.12
N SER A 217 -14.33 -6.13 -3.91
CA SER A 217 -14.40 -5.14 -4.99
C SER A 217 -13.05 -4.95 -5.66
N VAL A 218 -11.96 -4.95 -4.90
CA VAL A 218 -10.58 -4.91 -5.45
C VAL A 218 -10.35 -6.02 -6.46
N ALA A 219 -10.69 -7.27 -6.12
CA ALA A 219 -10.49 -8.41 -7.02
C ALA A 219 -11.40 -8.34 -8.26
N ALA A 220 -12.67 -8.01 -8.09
CA ALA A 220 -13.61 -7.86 -9.21
C ALA A 220 -13.19 -6.73 -10.18
N MET A 221 -12.80 -5.58 -9.64
CA MET A 221 -12.34 -4.44 -10.44
C MET A 221 -10.99 -4.70 -11.12
N SER A 222 -10.08 -5.40 -10.44
CA SER A 222 -8.78 -5.80 -11.04
C SER A 222 -8.99 -6.69 -12.27
N ARG A 223 -9.94 -7.64 -12.21
CA ARG A 223 -10.35 -8.44 -13.37
C ARG A 223 -10.95 -7.56 -14.46
N GLY A 224 -11.86 -6.65 -14.11
CA GLY A 224 -12.53 -5.78 -15.07
C GLY A 224 -11.57 -4.83 -15.79
N VAL A 225 -10.61 -4.21 -15.09
CA VAL A 225 -9.64 -3.30 -15.71
C VAL A 225 -8.64 -4.06 -16.59
N MET A 226 -8.24 -5.28 -16.19
CA MET A 226 -7.42 -6.15 -17.02
C MET A 226 -8.15 -6.54 -18.31
N GLU A 227 -9.39 -7.03 -18.21
CA GLU A 227 -10.21 -7.39 -19.37
C GLU A 227 -10.35 -6.21 -20.34
N TYR A 228 -10.63 -5.02 -19.82
CA TYR A 228 -10.71 -3.81 -20.62
C TYR A 228 -9.38 -3.49 -21.32
N ALA A 229 -8.25 -3.55 -20.60
CA ALA A 229 -6.94 -3.27 -21.17
C ALA A 229 -6.56 -4.25 -22.29
N LEU A 230 -6.90 -5.54 -22.13
CA LEU A 230 -6.69 -6.55 -23.17
C LEU A 230 -7.56 -6.32 -24.40
N ILE A 231 -8.78 -5.81 -24.23
CA ILE A 231 -9.66 -5.44 -25.36
C ILE A 231 -9.10 -4.21 -26.07
N ASP A 232 -8.74 -3.16 -25.31
CA ASP A 232 -8.20 -1.91 -25.85
C ASP A 232 -6.91 -2.13 -26.66
N ARG A 233 -6.03 -3.01 -26.15
CA ARG A 233 -4.72 -3.26 -26.74
C ARG A 233 -4.65 -4.47 -27.66
N ALA A 234 -5.79 -5.10 -27.96
CA ALA A 234 -5.87 -6.31 -28.78
C ALA A 234 -5.13 -6.19 -30.13
N GLY A 235 -5.36 -5.10 -30.85
CA GLY A 235 -4.69 -4.85 -32.14
C GLY A 235 -3.17 -4.74 -32.01
N SER A 236 -2.67 -4.12 -30.94
CA SER A 236 -1.22 -4.03 -30.68
C SER A 236 -0.61 -5.35 -30.19
N LEU A 237 -1.44 -6.20 -29.58
CA LEU A 237 -1.08 -7.55 -29.14
C LEU A 237 -1.29 -8.59 -30.24
N GLY A 238 -1.74 -8.21 -31.44
CA GLY A 238 -1.81 -9.11 -32.59
C GLY A 238 -2.99 -10.08 -32.59
N TYR A 239 -4.07 -9.79 -31.86
CA TYR A 239 -5.29 -10.61 -31.87
C TYR A 239 -6.57 -9.75 -32.00
N GLU A 240 -7.67 -10.39 -32.42
CA GLU A 240 -8.98 -9.77 -32.48
C GLU A 240 -9.75 -9.96 -31.17
N ALA A 241 -10.12 -8.88 -30.49
CA ALA A 241 -10.88 -8.94 -29.23
C ALA A 241 -12.38 -9.15 -29.41
N TYR A 242 -12.92 -8.97 -30.62
CA TYR A 242 -14.35 -9.07 -30.89
C TYR A 242 -14.64 -10.22 -31.84
N GLU A 243 -15.77 -10.88 -31.62
CA GLU A 243 -16.38 -11.82 -32.57
C GLU A 243 -17.70 -11.25 -33.08
N ASN A 244 -18.04 -11.53 -34.34
CA ASN A 244 -19.33 -11.13 -34.89
C ASN A 244 -20.41 -12.08 -34.39
N ASP A 245 -21.39 -11.56 -33.66
CA ASP A 245 -22.56 -12.36 -33.32
C ASP A 245 -23.45 -12.61 -34.55
N LYS A 246 -24.44 -13.50 -34.41
CA LYS A 246 -25.38 -13.85 -35.49
C LYS A 246 -26.17 -12.66 -36.05
N SER A 247 -26.17 -11.52 -35.35
CA SER A 247 -26.81 -10.27 -35.76
C SER A 247 -25.83 -9.25 -36.35
N GLY A 248 -24.55 -9.63 -36.53
CA GLY A 248 -23.49 -8.75 -37.01
C GLY A 248 -23.01 -7.75 -35.96
N LYS A 249 -23.42 -7.87 -34.70
CA LYS A 249 -22.92 -7.03 -33.61
C LYS A 249 -21.67 -7.68 -33.01
N GLY A 250 -20.59 -6.93 -32.95
CA GLY A 250 -19.35 -7.35 -32.31
C GLY A 250 -19.57 -7.58 -30.82
N ARG A 251 -19.27 -8.79 -30.33
CA ARG A 251 -19.22 -9.11 -28.90
C ARG A 251 -17.78 -9.33 -28.48
N PRO A 252 -17.34 -8.84 -27.31
CA PRO A 252 -16.03 -9.18 -26.79
C PRO A 252 -15.91 -10.70 -26.65
N LYS A 253 -14.77 -11.24 -27.07
CA LYS A 253 -14.42 -12.63 -26.83
C LYS A 253 -14.21 -12.85 -25.33
N SER A 254 -14.31 -14.11 -24.89
CA SER A 254 -14.17 -14.45 -23.48
C SER A 254 -12.83 -13.99 -22.90
N LEU A 255 -12.82 -13.59 -21.62
CA LEU A 255 -11.58 -13.20 -20.94
C LEU A 255 -10.49 -14.28 -21.02
N ARG A 256 -10.86 -15.57 -20.98
CA ARG A 256 -9.91 -16.67 -21.16
C ARG A 256 -9.21 -16.59 -22.52
N TYR A 257 -9.98 -16.40 -23.60
CA TYR A 257 -9.42 -16.23 -24.95
C TYR A 257 -8.45 -15.04 -25.02
N LEU A 258 -8.82 -13.90 -24.40
CA LEU A 258 -7.97 -12.71 -24.38
C LEU A 258 -6.65 -12.99 -23.64
N ILE A 259 -6.70 -13.71 -22.51
CA ILE A 259 -5.54 -14.09 -21.72
C ILE A 259 -4.64 -15.08 -22.46
N ASP A 260 -5.21 -16.10 -23.09
CA ASP A 260 -4.46 -17.12 -23.82
C ASP A 260 -3.60 -16.45 -24.92
N HIS A 261 -4.20 -15.59 -25.74
CA HIS A 261 -3.47 -14.89 -26.81
C HIS A 261 -2.54 -13.78 -26.31
N ALA A 262 -2.94 -13.00 -25.31
CA ALA A 262 -2.03 -12.02 -24.71
C ALA A 262 -0.84 -12.72 -24.03
N GLY A 263 -1.05 -13.89 -23.44
CA GLY A 263 -0.04 -14.72 -22.80
C GLY A 263 0.96 -15.31 -23.79
N GLU A 264 0.53 -15.70 -24.99
CA GLU A 264 1.43 -16.10 -26.09
C GLU A 264 2.39 -14.96 -26.46
N MET A 265 1.90 -13.72 -26.48
CA MET A 265 2.67 -12.54 -26.90
C MET A 265 3.49 -11.92 -25.77
N ARG A 266 3.04 -12.10 -24.52
CA ARG A 266 3.69 -11.62 -23.30
C ARG A 266 3.72 -12.73 -22.22
N PRO A 267 4.56 -13.77 -22.39
CA PRO A 267 4.55 -14.93 -21.50
C PRO A 267 4.83 -14.61 -20.02
N HIS A 268 5.65 -13.60 -19.77
CA HIS A 268 6.05 -13.20 -18.41
C HIS A 268 4.91 -12.63 -17.54
N ILE A 269 3.76 -12.27 -18.12
CA ILE A 269 2.56 -11.81 -17.38
C ILE A 269 1.39 -12.80 -17.44
N ALA A 270 1.52 -13.93 -18.14
CA ALA A 270 0.43 -14.88 -18.33
C ALA A 270 -0.13 -15.41 -16.99
N SER A 271 0.77 -15.80 -16.06
CA SER A 271 0.37 -16.26 -14.73
C SER A 271 -0.29 -15.17 -13.88
N ASP A 272 0.10 -13.91 -14.07
CA ASP A 272 -0.53 -12.77 -13.38
C ASP A 272 -1.97 -12.58 -13.87
N MET A 273 -2.17 -12.66 -15.19
CA MET A 273 -3.50 -12.54 -15.79
C MET A 273 -4.45 -13.66 -15.35
N ASP A 274 -3.97 -14.90 -15.32
CA ASP A 274 -4.78 -16.04 -14.86
C ASP A 274 -5.16 -15.92 -13.39
N ALA A 275 -4.23 -15.53 -12.52
CA ALA A 275 -4.51 -15.33 -11.10
C ALA A 275 -5.57 -14.23 -10.88
N ILE A 276 -5.47 -13.11 -11.59
CA ILE A 276 -6.49 -12.04 -11.55
C ILE A 276 -7.85 -12.57 -12.02
N ARG A 277 -7.89 -13.34 -13.12
CA ARG A 277 -9.13 -13.95 -13.63
C ARG A 277 -9.75 -14.87 -12.59
N GLU A 278 -8.96 -15.72 -11.95
CA GLU A 278 -9.43 -16.66 -10.93
C GLU A 278 -9.99 -15.93 -9.71
N TYR A 279 -9.24 -14.96 -9.15
CA TYR A 279 -9.69 -14.20 -7.99
C TYR A 279 -10.96 -13.39 -8.29
N GLY A 280 -11.04 -12.76 -9.46
CA GLY A 280 -12.24 -12.03 -9.87
C GLY A 280 -13.44 -12.95 -10.13
N ASN A 281 -13.23 -14.11 -10.75
CA ASN A 281 -14.30 -15.08 -10.99
C ASN A 281 -14.84 -15.67 -9.67
N ASP A 282 -13.98 -15.94 -8.69
CA ASP A 282 -14.39 -16.42 -7.37
C ASP A 282 -15.34 -15.42 -6.67
N VAL A 283 -15.14 -14.11 -6.88
CA VAL A 283 -16.02 -13.05 -6.36
C VAL A 283 -17.31 -12.93 -7.16
N MET A 284 -17.20 -12.83 -8.49
CA MET A 284 -18.35 -12.49 -9.35
C MET A 284 -19.24 -13.70 -9.67
N HIS A 285 -18.70 -14.92 -9.60
CA HIS A 285 -19.38 -16.17 -9.92
C HIS A 285 -19.16 -17.21 -8.81
N PRO A 286 -19.61 -16.93 -7.57
CA PRO A 286 -19.30 -17.78 -6.43
C PRO A 286 -20.04 -19.13 -6.55
N GLU A 287 -19.27 -20.22 -6.65
CA GLU A 287 -19.81 -21.58 -6.56
C GLU A 287 -20.43 -21.81 -5.17
N LYS A 288 -21.57 -22.52 -5.11
CA LYS A 288 -22.32 -22.74 -3.86
C LYS A 288 -21.47 -23.33 -2.72
N THR A 289 -20.45 -24.13 -3.04
CA THR A 289 -19.51 -24.77 -2.09
C THR A 289 -18.35 -23.87 -1.65
N LYS A 290 -18.07 -22.77 -2.37
CA LYS A 290 -16.98 -21.82 -2.09
C LYS A 290 -17.42 -20.53 -1.39
N LYS A 291 -18.72 -20.29 -1.22
CA LYS A 291 -19.30 -19.06 -0.63
C LYS A 291 -18.73 -18.66 0.74
N ILE A 292 -18.37 -19.62 1.59
CA ILE A 292 -17.80 -19.34 2.92
C ILE A 292 -16.32 -18.95 2.82
N ARG A 293 -15.58 -19.50 1.84
CA ARG A 293 -14.17 -19.16 1.60
C ARG A 293 -14.01 -17.84 0.83
N SER A 294 -14.99 -17.44 0.01
CA SER A 294 -14.94 -16.15 -0.71
C SER A 294 -15.22 -14.95 0.21
N PHE A 295 -15.99 -15.11 1.28
CA PHE A 295 -16.11 -14.09 2.33
C PHE A 295 -14.79 -13.87 3.09
N LEU A 296 -13.96 -14.92 3.16
CA LEU A 296 -12.58 -14.91 3.65
C LEU A 296 -11.55 -14.63 2.53
N LEU A 297 -11.96 -14.01 1.42
CA LEU A 297 -10.99 -13.49 0.44
C LEU A 297 -10.08 -12.53 1.18
N SER A 298 -8.87 -13.01 1.46
CA SER A 298 -7.96 -12.35 2.35
C SER A 298 -7.56 -11.01 1.77
N ARG A 299 -7.45 -10.02 2.64
CA ARG A 299 -6.71 -8.78 2.40
C ARG A 299 -5.43 -9.00 1.57
N GLN A 300 -4.72 -10.09 1.84
CA GLN A 300 -3.55 -10.52 1.07
C GLN A 300 -3.83 -10.79 -0.43
N ARG A 301 -4.95 -11.43 -0.78
CA ARG A 301 -5.34 -11.63 -2.18
C ARG A 301 -5.70 -10.32 -2.87
N ALA A 302 -6.28 -9.36 -2.14
CA ALA A 302 -6.55 -8.04 -2.69
C ALA A 302 -5.24 -7.27 -2.99
N ILE A 303 -4.25 -7.33 -2.10
CA ILE A 303 -2.89 -6.80 -2.36
C ILE A 303 -2.27 -7.49 -3.58
N ASP A 304 -2.32 -8.82 -3.63
CA ASP A 304 -1.76 -9.58 -4.76
C ASP A 304 -2.46 -9.23 -6.08
N CYS A 305 -3.79 -9.05 -6.08
CA CYS A 305 -4.55 -8.54 -7.23
C CYS A 305 -4.02 -7.16 -7.68
N ILE A 306 -3.84 -6.24 -6.73
CA ILE A 306 -3.33 -4.89 -7.00
C ILE A 306 -1.94 -4.97 -7.64
N ASP A 307 -1.04 -5.78 -7.12
CA ASP A 307 0.32 -5.87 -7.65
C ASP A 307 0.38 -6.58 -9.00
N ARG A 308 -0.43 -7.61 -9.22
CA ARG A 308 -0.54 -8.28 -10.52
C ARG A 308 -1.13 -7.38 -11.58
N VAL A 309 -2.21 -6.67 -11.26
CA VAL A 309 -2.88 -5.83 -12.27
C VAL A 309 -1.98 -4.68 -12.71
N LYS A 310 -1.15 -4.13 -11.80
CA LYS A 310 -0.09 -3.18 -12.18
C LYS A 310 0.85 -3.76 -13.23
N ARG A 311 1.43 -4.93 -12.98
CA ARG A 311 2.38 -5.57 -13.89
C ARG A 311 1.76 -5.86 -15.26
N VAL A 312 0.50 -6.30 -15.26
CA VAL A 312 -0.25 -6.52 -16.52
C VAL A 312 -0.46 -5.21 -17.27
N LEU A 313 -0.96 -4.16 -16.61
CA LEU A 313 -1.19 -2.86 -17.25
C LEU A 313 0.13 -2.24 -17.76
N GLU A 314 1.21 -2.32 -16.98
CA GLU A 314 2.54 -1.89 -17.40
C GLU A 314 2.97 -2.61 -18.69
N ALA A 315 2.84 -3.93 -18.76
CA ALA A 315 3.27 -4.73 -19.91
C ALA A 315 2.37 -4.58 -21.16
N VAL A 316 1.08 -4.35 -20.96
CA VAL A 316 0.07 -4.21 -22.04
C VAL A 316 0.12 -2.83 -22.70
N TYR A 317 0.41 -1.79 -21.92
CA TYR A 317 0.59 -0.42 -22.43
C TYR A 317 2.06 -0.06 -22.72
N SER A 318 2.98 -1.03 -22.60
CA SER A 318 4.39 -0.87 -22.98
C SER A 318 4.65 -1.15 -24.46
#